data_AF-A0A5N5UW18-F1
#
_entry.id   AF-A0A5N5UW18-F1
#
_cell.length_a   1.000
_cell.length_b   1.000
_cell.length_c   1.000
_cell.angle_alpha   90.00
_cell.angle_beta   90.00
_cell.angle_gamma   90.00
#
_symmetry.space_group_name_H-M   'P 1'
#
loop_
_entity.id
_entity.type
_entity.pdbx_description
1 polymer ?
#
loop_
_entity_poly.entity_id
_entity_poly.type
_entity_poly.pdbx_seq_one_letter_code
_entity_poly.pdbx_strand_id
1 'polypeptide(L)'
;MTSALTARLAPLNVAGWFRFVALLEAVSWIGLLAGMYFKYVGSPRTEIGVKIFGPIHGGVFVAFVVAAFLAGVAFSWAAGTWLAAIVASIVPLGSVIFLMWADRTGRMGAPAAVAQPGRSAPETT
;
A
#
# COMPACT_ATOMS: atom_id res chain seq x y z
N MET A 1 -25.79 12.49 14.71
CA MET A 1 -25.15 12.81 13.41
C MET A 1 -23.63 12.55 13.41
N THR A 2 -22.93 12.66 14.53
CA THR A 2 -21.46 12.45 14.66
C THR A 2 -20.98 11.02 14.35
N SER A 3 -21.71 9.98 14.77
CA SER A 3 -21.27 8.58 14.60
C SER A 3 -21.23 8.09 13.14
N ALA A 4 -22.12 8.62 12.29
CA ALA A 4 -22.17 8.23 10.88
C ALA A 4 -21.01 8.81 10.06
N LEU A 5 -20.55 10.02 10.44
CA LEU A 5 -19.38 10.65 9.83
C LEU A 5 -18.10 9.88 10.18
N THR A 6 -17.90 9.50 11.45
CA THR A 6 -16.74 8.72 11.89
C THR A 6 -16.67 7.34 11.23
N ALA A 7 -17.81 6.65 11.10
CA ALA A 7 -17.88 5.35 10.43
C ALA A 7 -17.51 5.42 8.94
N ARG A 8 -17.80 6.54 8.27
CA ARG A 8 -17.42 6.78 6.86
C ARG A 8 -15.94 7.13 6.71
N LEU A 9 -15.35 7.81 7.70
CA LEU A 9 -13.96 8.29 7.65
C LEU A 9 -12.94 7.20 8.01
N ALA A 10 -13.28 6.28 8.92
CA ALA A 10 -12.38 5.20 9.34
C ALA A 10 -11.83 4.35 8.17
N PRO A 11 -12.65 3.78 7.25
CA PRO A 11 -12.13 3.02 6.13
C PRO A 11 -11.33 3.87 5.13
N LEU A 12 -11.71 5.13 4.92
CA LEU A 12 -10.95 6.05 4.06
C LEU A 12 -9.55 6.34 4.63
N ASN A 13 -9.46 6.53 5.94
CA ASN A 13 -8.19 6.70 6.63
C ASN A 13 -7.32 5.43 6.51
N VAL A 14 -7.91 4.24 6.71
CA VAL A 14 -7.19 2.95 6.54
C VAL A 14 -6.67 2.79 5.11
N ALA A 15 -7.46 3.12 4.09
CA ALA A 15 -7.04 3.02 2.69
C ALA A 15 -5.90 3.99 2.37
N GLY A 16 -5.97 5.23 2.85
CA GLY A 16 -4.92 6.22 2.66
C GLY A 16 -3.62 5.80 3.35
N TRP A 17 -3.73 5.30 4.58
CA TRP A 17 -2.58 4.85 5.35
C TRP A 17 -1.92 3.61 4.76
N PHE A 18 -2.71 2.66 4.28
CA PHE A 18 -2.19 1.48 3.59
C PHE A 18 -1.44 1.85 2.30
N ARG A 19 -1.97 2.79 1.49
CA ARG A 19 -1.27 3.30 0.28
C ARG A 19 0.06 3.97 0.64
N PHE A 20 0.08 4.79 1.69
CA PHE A 20 1.30 5.45 2.15
C PHE A 20 2.37 4.45 2.60
N VAL A 21 1.99 3.46 3.40
CA VAL A 21 2.92 2.43 3.88
C VAL A 21 3.42 1.56 2.73
N ALA A 22 2.57 1.20 1.77
CA ALA A 22 2.98 0.46 0.57
C ALA A 22 4.00 1.25 -0.28
N LEU A 23 3.84 2.57 -0.39
CA LEU A 23 4.83 3.44 -1.06
C LEU A 23 6.17 3.45 -0.32
N LEU A 24 6.15 3.61 1.02
CA LEU A 24 7.37 3.56 1.82
C LEU A 24 8.08 2.21 1.69
N GLU A 25 7.32 1.12 1.65
CA GLU A 25 7.83 -0.23 1.49
C GLU A 25 8.57 -0.34 0.15
N ALA A 26 7.97 0.13 -0.93
CA ALA A 26 8.58 0.14 -2.25
C ALA A 26 9.89 0.95 -2.30
N VAL A 27 9.89 2.15 -1.71
CA VAL A 27 11.09 3.00 -1.64
C VAL A 27 12.20 2.32 -0.81
N SER A 28 11.84 1.69 0.31
CA SER A 28 12.80 0.97 1.15
C SER A 28 13.39 -0.25 0.42
N TRP A 29 12.61 -0.95 -0.40
CA TRP A 29 13.09 -2.01 -1.30
C TRP A 29 14.11 -1.50 -2.31
N ILE A 30 13.84 -0.36 -2.95
CA ILE A 30 14.78 0.26 -3.90
C ILE A 30 16.11 0.57 -3.20
N GLY A 31 16.05 1.15 -2.00
CA GLY A 31 17.24 1.39 -1.18
C GLY A 31 18.00 0.11 -0.82
N LEU A 32 17.28 -0.97 -0.49
CA LEU A 32 17.87 -2.26 -0.18
C LEU A 32 18.55 -2.91 -1.39
N LEU A 33 17.91 -2.86 -2.57
CA LEU A 33 18.47 -3.34 -3.83
C LEU A 33 19.71 -2.53 -4.24
N ALA A 34 19.68 -1.21 -4.06
CA ALA A 34 20.85 -0.37 -4.27
C ALA A 34 21.98 -0.76 -3.30
N GLY A 35 21.66 -1.01 -2.03
CA GLY A 35 22.61 -1.54 -1.05
C GLY A 35 23.21 -2.88 -1.48
N MET A 36 22.40 -3.79 -2.03
CA MET A 36 22.85 -5.08 -2.56
C MET A 36 23.76 -4.91 -3.78
N TYR A 37 23.44 -3.98 -4.67
CA TYR A 37 24.28 -3.65 -5.82
C TYR A 37 25.68 -3.18 -5.38
N PHE A 38 25.77 -2.23 -4.46
CA PHE A 38 27.07 -1.74 -3.96
C PHE A 38 27.82 -2.78 -3.13
N LYS A 39 27.12 -3.73 -2.49
CA LYS A 39 27.75 -4.84 -1.77
C LYS A 39 28.45 -5.81 -2.72
N TYR A 40 27.79 -6.21 -3.81
CA TYR A 40 28.26 -7.31 -4.66
C TYR A 40 28.91 -6.85 -5.97
N VAL A 41 28.40 -5.79 -6.60
CA VAL A 41 28.76 -5.36 -7.96
C VAL A 41 29.60 -4.08 -7.95
N GLY A 42 29.34 -3.16 -7.00
CA GLY A 42 30.01 -1.87 -6.92
C GLY A 42 31.53 -1.96 -6.72
N SER A 43 32.26 -0.96 -7.20
CA SER A 43 33.68 -0.75 -6.90
C SER A 43 33.89 0.69 -6.42
N PRO A 44 34.30 0.90 -5.16
CA PRO A 44 34.60 -0.10 -4.13
C PRO A 44 33.33 -0.80 -3.61
N ARG A 45 33.47 -2.06 -3.16
CA ARG A 45 32.38 -2.78 -2.50
C ARG A 45 32.14 -2.21 -1.11
N THR A 46 30.88 -2.06 -0.72
CA THR A 46 30.52 -1.58 0.61
C THR A 46 29.21 -2.19 1.11
N GLU A 47 29.16 -2.49 2.41
CA GLU A 47 27.97 -3.03 3.07
C GLU A 47 27.08 -1.94 3.69
N ILE A 48 27.52 -0.69 3.67
CA ILE A 48 26.85 0.39 4.42
C ILE A 48 25.39 0.58 3.99
N GLY A 49 25.11 0.42 2.69
CA GLY A 49 23.75 0.51 2.16
C GLY A 49 22.82 -0.54 2.77
N VAL A 50 23.27 -1.78 2.91
CA VAL A 50 22.48 -2.87 3.50
C VAL A 50 22.30 -2.68 5.00
N LYS A 51 23.32 -2.17 5.69
CA LYS A 51 23.26 -1.91 7.14
C LYS A 51 22.28 -0.79 7.50
N ILE A 52 22.06 0.16 6.58
CA ILE A 52 21.08 1.25 6.75
C ILE A 52 19.70 0.81 6.24
N PHE A 53 19.61 0.39 4.98
CA PHE A 53 18.33 0.07 4.35
C PHE A 53 17.74 -1.25 4.82
N GLY A 54 18.53 -2.20 5.33
CA GLY A 54 18.03 -3.46 5.89
C GLY A 54 17.09 -3.24 7.08
N PRO A 55 17.56 -2.59 8.17
CA PRO A 55 16.69 -2.26 9.31
C PRO A 55 15.51 -1.36 8.94
N ILE A 56 15.72 -0.35 8.08
CA ILE A 56 14.63 0.52 7.59
C ILE A 56 13.57 -0.31 6.88
N HIS A 57 13.98 -1.14 5.92
CA HIS A 57 13.07 -1.99 5.16
C HIS A 57 12.34 -2.97 6.07
N GLY A 58 13.04 -3.62 7.01
CA GLY A 58 12.42 -4.54 7.98
C GLY A 58 11.35 -3.86 8.83
N GLY A 59 11.59 -2.63 9.30
CA GLY A 59 10.58 -1.85 10.03
C GLY A 59 9.37 -1.48 9.18
N VAL A 60 9.60 -1.04 7.94
CA VAL A 60 8.54 -0.69 7.00
C VAL A 60 7.74 -1.94 6.56
N PHE A 61 8.40 -3.08 6.39
CA PHE A 61 7.76 -4.37 6.11
C PHE A 61 6.77 -4.76 7.22
N VAL A 62 7.17 -4.64 8.50
CA VAL A 62 6.26 -4.90 9.63
C VAL A 62 5.09 -3.92 9.61
N ALA A 63 5.34 -2.63 9.35
CA ALA A 63 4.28 -1.63 9.21
C ALA A 63 3.31 -1.99 8.06
N PHE A 64 3.82 -2.50 6.94
CA PHE A 64 3.00 -2.95 5.81
C PHE A 64 2.12 -4.14 6.19
N VAL A 65 2.66 -5.15 6.88
CA VAL A 65 1.86 -6.30 7.35
C VAL A 65 0.76 -5.85 8.30
N VAL A 66 1.04 -4.95 9.24
CA VAL A 66 0.02 -4.40 10.16
C VAL A 66 -1.03 -3.60 9.38
N ALA A 67 -0.62 -2.74 8.45
CA ALA A 67 -1.55 -1.95 7.65
C ALA A 67 -2.42 -2.84 6.74
N ALA A 68 -1.84 -3.90 6.14
CA ALA A 68 -2.56 -4.90 5.36
C ALA A 68 -3.57 -5.65 6.23
N PHE A 69 -3.20 -5.97 7.48
CA PHE A 69 -4.12 -6.61 8.41
C PHE A 69 -5.32 -5.72 8.73
N LEU A 70 -5.07 -4.45 9.07
CA LEU A 70 -6.12 -3.48 9.35
C LEU A 70 -7.03 -3.26 8.13
N ALA A 71 -6.45 -3.15 6.93
CA ALA A 71 -7.20 -3.05 5.68
C ALA A 71 -8.05 -4.30 5.42
N GLY A 72 -7.48 -5.50 5.63
CA GLY A 72 -8.18 -6.76 5.41
C GLY A 72 -9.40 -6.92 6.31
N VAL A 73 -9.31 -6.46 7.56
CA VAL A 73 -10.47 -6.40 8.47
C VAL A 73 -11.45 -5.32 8.04
N ALA A 74 -10.99 -4.09 7.78
CA ALA A 74 -11.83 -2.94 7.46
C ALA A 74 -12.63 -3.11 6.15
N PHE A 75 -12.05 -3.81 5.17
CA PHE A 75 -12.67 -4.07 3.86
C PHE A 75 -13.19 -5.50 3.71
N SER A 76 -13.20 -6.30 4.79
CA SER A 76 -13.72 -7.67 4.80
C SER A 76 -13.15 -8.52 3.66
N TRP A 77 -11.82 -8.55 3.56
CA TRP A 77 -11.11 -9.28 2.51
C TRP A 77 -11.38 -10.79 2.55
N ALA A 78 -11.63 -11.37 1.38
CA ALA A 78 -11.68 -12.82 1.21
C ALA A 78 -10.28 -13.43 1.37
N ALA A 79 -10.20 -14.72 1.67
CA ALA A 79 -8.94 -15.45 1.88
C ALA A 79 -7.93 -15.27 0.74
N GLY A 80 -8.39 -15.18 -0.51
CA GLY A 80 -7.51 -14.94 -1.67
C GLY A 80 -6.81 -13.58 -1.62
N THR A 81 -7.46 -12.54 -1.11
CA THR A 81 -6.85 -11.21 -0.95
C THR A 81 -5.80 -11.21 0.17
N TRP A 82 -6.06 -11.94 1.26
CA TRP A 82 -5.07 -12.16 2.31
C TRP A 82 -3.83 -12.89 1.78
N LEU A 83 -4.02 -13.96 1.02
CA LEU A 83 -2.92 -14.69 0.39
C LEU A 83 -2.11 -13.78 -0.55
N ALA A 84 -2.79 -12.99 -1.38
CA ALA A 84 -2.15 -12.03 -2.27
C ALA A 84 -1.32 -10.99 -1.49
N ALA A 85 -1.83 -10.47 -0.36
CA ALA A 85 -1.10 -9.53 0.49
C ALA A 85 0.15 -10.17 1.12
N ILE A 86 0.06 -11.42 1.57
CA ILE A 86 1.20 -12.17 2.12
C ILE A 86 2.26 -12.37 1.04
N VAL A 87 1.89 -12.85 -0.14
CA VAL A 87 2.82 -13.04 -1.26
C VAL A 87 3.49 -11.72 -1.64
N ALA A 88 2.69 -10.66 -1.73
CA ALA A 88 3.16 -9.32 -2.06
C ALA A 88 4.14 -8.74 -1.03
N SER A 89 4.03 -9.15 0.23
CA SER A 89 4.96 -8.69 1.29
C SER A 89 6.37 -9.29 1.14
N ILE A 90 6.50 -10.46 0.50
CA ILE A 90 7.79 -11.17 0.38
C ILE A 90 8.51 -10.82 -0.92
N VAL A 91 7.75 -10.59 -1.99
CA VAL A 91 8.31 -10.33 -3.33
C VAL A 91 8.81 -8.88 -3.42
N PRO A 92 10.01 -8.62 -3.99
CA PRO A 92 10.48 -7.26 -4.22
C PRO A 92 9.47 -6.41 -4.98
N LEU A 93 9.14 -5.23 -4.43
CA LEU A 93 8.12 -4.32 -4.97
C LEU A 93 6.70 -4.93 -5.05
N GLY A 94 6.46 -6.06 -4.40
CA GLY A 94 5.18 -6.76 -4.43
C GLY A 94 4.06 -5.93 -3.82
N SER A 95 4.35 -5.10 -2.81
CA SER A 95 3.42 -4.15 -2.20
C SER A 95 2.76 -3.22 -3.23
N VAL A 96 3.51 -2.71 -4.20
CA VAL A 96 3.00 -1.84 -5.28
C VAL A 96 2.07 -2.60 -6.21
N ILE A 97 2.49 -3.79 -6.64
CA ILE A 97 1.69 -4.64 -7.54
C ILE A 97 0.36 -4.99 -6.87
N PHE A 98 0.42 -5.39 -5.60
CA PHE A 98 -0.77 -5.66 -4.80
C PHE A 98 -1.66 -4.44 -4.67
N LEU A 99 -1.08 -3.27 -4.36
CA LEU A 99 -1.82 -2.03 -4.20
C LEU A 99 -2.56 -1.65 -5.49
N MET A 100 -1.87 -1.69 -6.64
CA MET A 100 -2.47 -1.40 -7.95
C MET A 100 -3.61 -2.38 -8.28
N TRP A 101 -3.43 -3.67 -7.99
CA TRP A 101 -4.47 -4.68 -8.20
C TRP A 101 -5.66 -4.49 -7.25
N ALA A 102 -5.40 -4.22 -5.97
CA ALA A 102 -6.41 -4.01 -4.95
C ALA A 102 -7.24 -2.75 -5.25
N ASP A 103 -6.61 -1.68 -5.73
CA ASP A 103 -7.29 -0.47 -6.18
C ASP A 103 -8.15 -0.73 -7.43
N ARG A 104 -7.58 -1.39 -8.44
CA ARG A 104 -8.30 -1.71 -9.69
C ARG A 104 -9.51 -2.61 -9.46
N THR A 105 -9.46 -3.48 -8.46
CA THR A 105 -10.54 -4.44 -8.15
C THR A 105 -11.46 -4.00 -7.00
N GLY A 106 -11.31 -2.76 -6.52
CA GLY A 106 -12.18 -2.17 -5.49
C GLY A 106 -12.04 -2.80 -4.10
N ARG A 107 -10.89 -3.44 -3.81
CA ARG A 107 -10.64 -4.13 -2.53
C ARG A 107 -10.40 -3.17 -1.36
N MET A 108 -10.20 -1.88 -1.61
CA MET A 108 -9.93 -0.87 -0.59
C MET A 108 -11.06 0.16 -0.46
N GLY A 109 -12.30 -0.25 -0.79
CA GLY A 109 -13.45 0.63 -0.92
C GLY A 109 -13.49 1.33 -2.28
N ALA A 110 -14.66 1.85 -2.66
CA ALA A 110 -14.78 2.63 -3.90
C ALA A 110 -13.81 3.82 -3.83
N PRO A 111 -13.04 4.10 -4.91
CA PRO A 111 -12.35 5.38 -5.00
C PRO A 111 -13.41 6.45 -4.75
N ALA A 112 -13.11 7.42 -3.88
CA ALA A 112 -13.97 8.57 -3.73
C ALA A 112 -14.26 9.05 -5.15
N ALA A 113 -15.50 8.86 -5.61
CA ALA A 113 -15.88 9.27 -6.94
C ALA A 113 -15.49 10.74 -6.98
N VAL A 114 -14.51 11.08 -7.82
CA VAL A 114 -14.30 12.46 -8.21
C VAL A 114 -15.66 12.86 -8.71
N ALA A 115 -16.37 13.66 -7.89
CA ALA A 115 -17.75 14.03 -8.16
C ALA A 115 -17.74 14.60 -9.56
N GLN A 116 -18.34 13.88 -10.50
CA GLN A 116 -18.42 14.28 -11.90
C GLN A 116 -19.11 15.65 -11.89
N PRO A 117 -18.40 16.77 -12.13
CA PRO A 117 -19.05 18.06 -12.20
C PRO A 117 -19.76 18.07 -13.55
N GLY A 118 -21.09 17.95 -13.54
CA GLY A 118 -21.89 18.18 -14.74
C GLY A 118 -22.65 16.96 -15.27
N ARG A 119 -23.51 16.35 -14.45
CA ARG A 119 -24.74 15.76 -15.00
C ARG A 119 -25.91 16.66 -14.61
N SER A 120 -26.03 17.78 -15.33
CA SER A 120 -27.25 18.59 -15.32
C SER A 120 -28.41 17.69 -15.77
N ALA A 121 -29.49 17.69 -15.00
CA ALA A 121 -30.68 16.89 -15.27
C ALA A 121 -31.25 17.22 -16.66
N PRO A 122 -31.85 16.24 -17.36
CA PRO A 122 -32.58 16.53 -18.59
C PRO A 122 -33.82 17.37 -18.23
N GLU A 123 -33.79 18.64 -18.65
CA GLU A 123 -34.95 19.52 -18.67
C GLU A 123 -36.02 18.86 -19.55
N THR A 124 -37.16 18.55 -18.95
CA THR A 124 -38.29 17.95 -19.64
C THR A 124 -39.24 19.07 -20.04
N THR A 125 -39.46 19.26 -21.34
CA THR A 125 -40.61 19.97 -21.91
C THR A 125 -40.99 19.27 -23.20
#